data_AF-A0A1Q8RHR4-F1
#
_entry.id   AF-A0A1Q8RHR4-F1
#
_cell.length_a   1.000
_cell.length_b   1.000
_cell.length_c   1.000
_cell.angle_alpha   90.00
_cell.angle_beta   90.00
_cell.angle_gamma   90.00
#
_symmetry.space_group_name_H-M   'P 1'
#
loop_
_entity.id
_entity.type
_entity.pdbx_description
1 polymer ?
#
loop_
_entity_poly.entity_id
_entity_poly.type
_entity_poly.pdbx_seq_one_letter_code
_entity_poly.pdbx_strand_id
1 'polypeptide(L)'
;MKNKWEAYLSREISIKYKAGLYSLCHLFYCASYLLWQRIYHIDLLQIAEIALLAYLICNLQVYVLKNFDEADRISPSGILSAVFCTILYTLAVHTMNWFDGSWPAALGFGAYQLFCYYCIYLINKIKRRIDSRYLNQLLQEYKERK
;
A
#
# COMPACT_ATOMS: atom_id res chain seq x y z
N MET A 1 -17.57 -6.03 -21.10
CA MET A 1 -17.85 -6.36 -19.68
C MET A 1 -16.86 -7.42 -19.26
N LYS A 2 -16.05 -7.18 -18.22
CA LYS A 2 -15.11 -8.22 -17.74
C LYS A 2 -15.91 -9.39 -17.17
N ASN A 3 -15.50 -10.61 -17.47
CA ASN A 3 -16.08 -11.81 -16.86
C ASN A 3 -15.84 -11.80 -15.34
N LYS A 4 -16.70 -12.46 -14.54
CA LYS A 4 -16.53 -12.52 -13.07
C LYS A 4 -15.14 -13.00 -12.66
N TRP A 5 -14.58 -13.93 -13.43
CA TRP A 5 -13.22 -14.47 -13.25
C TRP A 5 -12.13 -13.43 -13.53
N GLU A 6 -12.26 -12.66 -14.60
CA GLU A 6 -11.31 -11.59 -14.94
C GLU A 6 -11.35 -10.45 -13.92
N ALA A 7 -12.53 -10.13 -13.40
CA ALA A 7 -12.69 -9.13 -12.34
C ALA A 7 -11.99 -9.59 -11.04
N TYR A 8 -12.14 -10.87 -10.69
CA TYR A 8 -11.44 -11.47 -9.55
C TYR A 8 -9.92 -11.47 -9.74
N LEU A 9 -9.42 -11.98 -10.87
CA LEU A 9 -7.99 -11.97 -11.18
C LEU A 9 -7.40 -10.57 -11.18
N SER A 10 -8.09 -9.61 -11.79
CA SER A 10 -7.65 -8.21 -11.82
C SER A 10 -7.51 -7.62 -10.41
N ARG A 11 -8.37 -8.03 -9.48
CA ARG A 11 -8.30 -7.62 -8.08
C ARG A 11 -7.14 -8.28 -7.35
N GLU A 12 -6.97 -9.59 -7.50
CA GLU A 12 -5.84 -10.34 -6.93
C GLU A 12 -4.49 -9.80 -7.39
N ILE A 13 -4.39 -9.44 -8.67
CA ILE A 13 -3.19 -8.81 -9.23
C ILE A 13 -2.93 -7.46 -8.57
N SER A 14 -3.95 -6.60 -8.42
CA SER A 14 -3.81 -5.32 -7.71
C SER A 14 -3.33 -5.53 -6.27
N ILE A 15 -3.92 -6.48 -5.53
CA ILE A 15 -3.51 -6.82 -4.16
C ILE A 15 -2.03 -7.19 -4.11
N LYS A 16 -1.55 -8.04 -5.02
CA LYS A 16 -0.14 -8.48 -5.04
C LYS A 16 0.83 -7.33 -5.35
N TYR A 17 0.51 -6.49 -6.33
CA TYR A 17 1.32 -5.31 -6.63
C TYR A 17 1.41 -4.37 -5.44
N LYS A 18 0.27 -4.14 -4.78
CA LYS A 18 0.17 -3.28 -3.61
C LYS A 18 0.94 -3.83 -2.41
N ALA A 19 0.80 -5.12 -2.14
CA ALA A 19 1.55 -5.79 -1.08
C ALA A 19 3.06 -5.68 -1.32
N GLY A 20 3.52 -5.88 -2.56
CA GLY A 20 4.93 -5.67 -2.93
C GLY A 20 5.39 -4.23 -2.68
N LEU A 21 4.59 -3.24 -3.08
CA LEU A 21 4.91 -1.83 -2.88
C LEU A 21 5.02 -1.46 -1.39
N TYR A 22 4.04 -1.85 -0.57
CA TYR A 22 4.10 -1.59 0.88
C TYR A 22 5.23 -2.36 1.56
N SER A 23 5.49 -3.62 1.17
CA SER A 23 6.61 -4.40 1.70
C SER A 23 7.93 -3.67 1.48
N LEU A 24 8.13 -3.07 0.30
CA LEU A 24 9.32 -2.28 0.01
C LEU A 24 9.41 -1.01 0.86
N CYS A 25 8.30 -0.31 1.06
CA CYS A 25 8.27 0.84 1.97
C CYS A 25 8.63 0.41 3.41
N HIS A 26 8.07 -0.69 3.90
CA HIS A 26 8.35 -1.21 5.24
C HIS A 26 9.80 -1.64 5.39
N LEU A 27 10.34 -2.36 4.41
CA LEU A 27 11.75 -2.72 4.36
C LEU A 27 12.65 -1.48 4.40
N PHE A 28 12.30 -0.42 3.68
CA PHE A 28 13.07 0.83 3.68
C PHE A 28 13.10 1.48 5.08
N TYR A 29 11.97 1.52 5.77
CA TYR A 29 11.92 2.03 7.14
C TYR A 29 12.75 1.16 8.09
N CYS A 30 12.59 -0.16 8.02
CA CYS A 30 13.35 -1.10 8.86
C CYS A 30 14.86 -0.98 8.60
N ALA A 31 15.28 -0.90 7.34
CA ALA A 31 16.67 -0.67 6.98
C ALA A 31 17.19 0.65 7.54
N SER A 32 16.41 1.73 7.46
CA SER A 32 16.77 3.04 8.02
C SER A 32 16.95 2.98 9.54
N TYR A 33 16.09 2.24 10.23
CA TYR A 33 16.19 2.00 11.67
C TYR A 33 17.44 1.18 12.04
N LEU A 34 17.71 0.08 11.33
CA LEU A 34 18.91 -0.74 11.55
C LEU A 34 20.20 0.04 11.27
N LEU A 35 20.22 0.85 10.20
CA LEU A 35 21.34 1.74 9.89
C LEU A 35 21.59 2.76 11.00
N TRP A 36 20.52 3.33 11.58
CA TRP A 36 20.64 4.22 12.74
C TRP A 36 21.32 3.52 13.93
N GLN A 37 21.02 2.24 14.13
CA GLN A 37 21.69 1.41 15.14
C GLN A 37 23.07 0.88 14.72
N ARG A 38 23.53 1.19 13.50
CA ARG A 38 24.77 0.66 12.88
C ARG A 38 24.75 -0.86 12.67
N ILE A 39 23.56 -1.42 12.47
CA ILE A 39 23.34 -2.82 12.09
C ILE A 39 23.15 -2.88 10.56
N TYR A 40 23.90 -3.75 9.90
CA TYR A 40 23.94 -3.86 8.42
C TYR A 40 23.39 -5.18 7.87
N HIS A 41 22.67 -5.93 8.70
CA HIS A 41 21.97 -7.13 8.29
C HIS A 41 20.52 -7.07 8.81
N ILE A 42 19.63 -7.78 8.13
CA ILE A 42 18.23 -7.95 8.52
C ILE A 42 17.93 -9.45 8.50
N ASP A 43 17.20 -9.93 9.49
CA ASP A 43 16.86 -11.34 9.59
C ASP A 43 15.88 -11.76 8.50
N LEU A 44 16.10 -12.95 7.94
CA LEU A 44 15.21 -13.52 6.92
C LEU A 44 13.77 -13.67 7.43
N LEU A 45 13.61 -13.97 8.73
CA LEU A 45 12.29 -14.02 9.37
C LEU A 45 11.60 -12.65 9.30
N GLN A 46 12.29 -11.57 9.67
CA GLN A 46 11.73 -10.22 9.63
C GLN A 46 11.33 -9.82 8.19
N ILE A 47 12.11 -10.19 7.18
CA ILE A 47 11.73 -9.97 5.77
C ILE A 47 10.44 -10.72 5.41
N ALA A 48 10.33 -12.00 5.82
CA ALA A 48 9.14 -12.81 5.55
C ALA A 48 7.90 -12.24 6.26
N GLU A 49 8.06 -11.78 7.49
CA GLU A 49 7.02 -11.11 8.28
C GLU A 49 6.56 -9.81 7.62
N ILE A 50 7.50 -9.00 7.10
CA ILE A 50 7.17 -7.79 6.34
C ILE A 50 6.28 -8.11 5.14
N ALA A 51 6.69 -9.08 4.33
CA ALA A 51 5.94 -9.46 3.14
C ALA A 51 4.55 -10.03 3.50
N LEU A 52 4.48 -10.87 4.53
CA LEU A 52 3.23 -11.49 4.98
C LEU A 52 2.27 -10.45 5.55
N LEU A 53 2.74 -9.58 6.43
CA LEU A 53 1.92 -8.54 7.06
C LEU A 53 1.39 -7.57 6.01
N ALA A 54 2.24 -7.14 5.07
CA ALA A 54 1.82 -6.30 3.96
C ALA A 54 0.72 -6.97 3.12
N TYR A 55 0.90 -8.25 2.79
CA TYR A 55 -0.09 -9.02 2.05
C TYR A 55 -1.43 -9.14 2.79
N LEU A 56 -1.42 -9.47 4.08
CA LEU A 56 -2.63 -9.62 4.90
C LEU A 56 -3.40 -8.30 5.00
N ILE A 57 -2.71 -7.19 5.28
CA ILE A 57 -3.37 -5.88 5.39
C ILE A 57 -3.88 -5.42 4.02
N CYS A 58 -3.18 -5.70 2.91
CA CYS A 58 -3.70 -5.39 1.57
C CYS A 58 -4.98 -6.15 1.24
N ASN A 59 -5.06 -7.43 1.63
CA ASN A 59 -6.31 -8.20 1.52
C ASN A 59 -7.43 -7.57 2.33
N LEU A 60 -7.17 -7.21 3.59
CA LEU A 60 -8.13 -6.53 4.44
C LEU A 60 -8.60 -5.20 3.81
N GLN A 61 -7.68 -4.43 3.26
CA GLN A 61 -7.98 -3.15 2.61
C GLN A 61 -8.92 -3.31 1.42
N VAL A 62 -8.67 -4.29 0.56
CA VAL A 62 -9.42 -4.50 -0.67
C VAL A 62 -10.76 -5.19 -0.42
N TYR A 63 -10.79 -6.20 0.45
CA TYR A 63 -12.00 -7.00 0.70
C TYR A 63 -12.94 -6.38 1.72
N VAL A 64 -12.43 -5.65 2.72
CA VAL A 64 -13.24 -5.13 3.83
C VAL A 64 -13.31 -3.59 3.82
N LEU A 65 -12.20 -2.91 3.56
CA LEU A 65 -12.07 -1.46 3.78
C LEU A 65 -12.17 -0.60 2.51
N LYS A 66 -12.84 -1.12 1.48
CA LYS A 66 -13.19 -0.38 0.24
C LYS A 66 -12.00 0.24 -0.51
N ASN A 67 -10.78 -0.27 -0.32
CA ASN A 67 -9.57 0.11 -1.06
C ASN A 67 -9.33 1.63 -1.17
N PHE A 68 -9.19 2.30 -0.02
CA PHE A 68 -9.21 3.77 0.11
C PHE A 68 -8.14 4.53 -0.70
N ASP A 69 -6.99 3.93 -0.99
CA ASP A 69 -5.87 4.52 -1.73
C ASP A 69 -6.03 4.41 -3.25
N GLU A 70 -6.93 3.55 -3.72
CA GLU A 70 -7.41 3.55 -5.10
C GLU A 70 -8.70 4.39 -5.25
N ALA A 71 -9.25 4.99 -4.19
CA ALA A 71 -10.46 5.79 -4.28
C ALA A 71 -10.25 7.10 -5.08
N ASP A 72 -11.28 7.57 -5.78
CA ASP A 72 -11.23 8.82 -6.57
C ASP A 72 -11.12 10.09 -5.71
N ARG A 73 -11.66 10.02 -4.50
CA ARG A 73 -11.61 11.07 -3.49
C ARG A 73 -11.31 10.44 -2.14
N ILE A 74 -10.53 11.12 -1.32
CA ILE A 74 -10.38 10.75 0.09
C ILE A 74 -11.71 11.03 0.77
N SER A 75 -12.46 9.96 1.08
CA SER A 75 -13.65 10.04 1.92
C SER A 75 -13.25 9.98 3.41
N PRO A 76 -14.09 10.50 4.32
CA PRO A 76 -13.88 10.32 5.76
C PRO A 76 -13.74 8.84 6.16
N SER A 77 -14.51 7.95 5.52
CA SER A 77 -14.40 6.51 5.70
C SER A 77 -13.07 5.92 5.20
N GLY A 78 -12.48 6.52 4.15
CA GLY A 78 -11.16 6.16 3.66
C GLY A 78 -10.05 6.56 4.63
N ILE A 79 -10.15 7.75 5.24
CA ILE A 79 -9.23 8.20 6.29
C ILE A 79 -9.31 7.26 7.49
N LEU A 80 -10.53 6.93 7.95
CA LEU A 80 -10.72 6.00 9.06
C LEU A 80 -10.11 4.63 8.76
N SER A 81 -10.30 4.13 7.54
CA SER A 81 -9.72 2.86 7.08
C SER A 81 -8.19 2.90 7.05
N ALA A 82 -7.61 4.01 6.61
CA ALA A 82 -6.16 4.22 6.61
C ALA A 82 -5.60 4.22 8.03
N VAL A 83 -6.21 5.00 8.94
CA VAL A 83 -5.82 5.06 10.35
C VAL A 83 -5.94 3.69 11.01
N PHE A 84 -7.04 2.97 10.77
CA PHE A 84 -7.24 1.62 11.29
C PHE A 84 -6.15 0.65 10.80
N CYS A 85 -5.85 0.63 9.50
CA CYS A 85 -4.76 -0.20 8.97
C CYS A 85 -3.41 0.18 9.57
N THR A 86 -3.13 1.48 9.76
CA THR A 86 -1.90 1.95 10.41
C THR A 86 -1.81 1.44 11.83
N ILE A 87 -2.89 1.48 12.61
CA ILE A 87 -2.90 0.94 13.99
C ILE A 87 -2.58 -0.56 13.97
N LEU A 88 -3.19 -1.33 13.06
CA LEU A 88 -2.89 -2.76 12.92
C LEU A 88 -1.42 -3.01 12.59
N TYR A 89 -0.85 -2.24 11.66
CA TYR A 89 0.57 -2.30 11.33
C TYR A 89 1.45 -2.00 12.55
N THR A 90 1.22 -0.87 13.23
CA THR A 90 2.01 -0.45 14.40
C THR A 90 1.96 -1.49 15.52
N LEU A 91 0.77 -2.05 15.79
CA LEU A 91 0.62 -3.10 16.80
C LEU A 91 1.35 -4.38 16.39
N ALA A 92 1.18 -4.85 15.16
CA ALA A 92 1.84 -6.05 14.66
C ALA A 92 3.36 -5.92 14.77
N VAL A 93 3.92 -4.83 14.25
CA VAL A 93 5.37 -4.56 14.27
C VAL A 93 5.93 -4.48 15.70
N HIS A 94 5.16 -3.93 16.65
CA HIS A 94 5.56 -3.94 18.05
C HIS A 94 5.51 -5.35 18.65
N THR A 95 4.45 -6.12 18.40
CA THR A 95 4.31 -7.50 18.91
C THR A 95 5.32 -8.47 18.31
N MET A 96 5.74 -8.25 17.07
CA MET A 96 6.76 -9.03 16.36
C MET A 96 8.18 -8.54 16.66
N ASN A 97 8.31 -7.52 17.53
CA ASN A 97 9.58 -7.01 18.02
C ASN A 97 10.55 -6.51 16.94
N TRP A 98 10.05 -5.95 15.84
CA TRP A 98 10.90 -5.49 14.71
C TRP A 98 11.87 -4.36 15.05
N PHE A 99 11.60 -3.62 16.12
CA PHE A 99 12.37 -2.45 16.55
C PHE A 99 12.80 -2.56 18.02
N ASP A 100 13.18 -3.75 18.47
CA ASP A 100 13.64 -4.01 19.85
C ASP A 100 12.67 -3.51 20.94
N GLY A 101 11.37 -3.62 20.67
CA GLY A 101 10.30 -3.17 21.57
C GLY A 101 10.17 -1.64 21.68
N SER A 102 10.92 -0.87 20.87
CA SER A 102 10.92 0.59 20.90
C SER A 102 9.60 1.18 20.40
N TRP A 103 8.80 1.69 21.33
CA TRP A 103 7.58 2.45 21.02
C TRP A 103 7.82 3.67 20.12
N PRO A 104 8.86 4.49 20.33
CA PRO A 104 9.16 5.60 19.42
C PRO A 104 9.37 5.17 17.97
N ALA A 105 10.07 4.05 17.74
CA ALA A 105 10.30 3.51 16.40
C ALA A 105 9.00 2.95 15.80
N ALA A 106 8.19 2.24 16.58
CA ALA A 106 6.89 1.73 16.14
C ALA A 106 5.91 2.86 15.78
N LEU A 107 5.85 3.93 16.58
CA LEU A 107 5.02 5.11 16.29
C LEU A 107 5.55 5.88 15.07
N GLY A 108 6.88 6.01 14.94
CA GLY A 108 7.51 6.58 13.75
C GLY A 108 7.18 5.78 12.48
N PHE A 109 7.17 4.45 12.56
CA PHE A 109 6.73 3.57 11.49
C PHE A 109 5.25 3.79 11.15
N GLY A 110 4.38 3.93 12.15
CA GLY A 110 2.96 4.25 11.93
C GLY A 110 2.75 5.58 11.20
N ALA A 111 3.50 6.63 11.59
CA ALA A 111 3.48 7.92 10.90
C ALA A 111 3.99 7.81 9.45
N TYR A 112 5.09 7.08 9.25
CA TYR A 112 5.62 6.77 7.92
C TYR A 112 4.61 6.00 7.07
N GLN A 113 3.86 5.05 7.65
CA GLN A 113 2.84 4.28 6.95
C GLN A 113 1.68 5.17 6.46
N LEU A 114 1.22 6.12 7.27
CA LEU A 114 0.21 7.09 6.85
C LEU A 114 0.73 7.96 5.69
N PHE A 115 2.00 8.37 5.75
CA PHE A 115 2.64 9.08 4.66
C PHE A 115 2.70 8.24 3.38
N CYS A 116 3.07 6.96 3.47
CA CYS A 116 3.05 6.03 2.34
C CYS A 116 1.65 5.88 1.72
N TYR A 117 0.60 5.77 2.55
CA TYR A 117 -0.79 5.75 2.06
C TYR A 117 -1.13 7.01 1.27
N TYR A 118 -0.75 8.17 1.79
CA TYR A 118 -1.00 9.44 1.10
C TYR A 118 -0.24 9.53 -0.24
N CYS A 119 1.04 9.15 -0.27
CA CYS A 119 1.84 9.12 -1.49
C CYS A 119 1.24 8.18 -2.55
N ILE A 120 0.86 6.96 -2.16
CA ILE A 120 0.29 5.97 -3.08
C ILE A 120 -1.05 6.45 -3.63
N TYR A 121 -1.90 7.05 -2.79
CA TYR A 121 -3.13 7.69 -3.24
C TYR A 121 -2.86 8.78 -4.29
N LEU A 122 -1.85 9.64 -4.08
CA LEU A 122 -1.48 10.67 -5.06
C LEU A 122 -1.00 10.06 -6.38
N ILE A 123 -0.12 9.05 -6.31
CA ILE A 123 0.41 8.36 -7.50
C ILE A 123 -0.74 7.72 -8.29
N ASN A 124 -1.65 7.01 -7.62
CA ASN A 124 -2.82 6.41 -8.26
C ASN A 124 -3.74 7.47 -8.89
N LYS A 125 -3.95 8.59 -8.21
CA LYS A 125 -4.74 9.70 -8.73
C LYS A 125 -4.11 10.33 -9.98
N ILE A 126 -2.79 10.52 -9.99
CA ILE A 126 -2.06 11.04 -11.15
C ILE A 126 -2.15 10.05 -12.31
N LYS A 127 -1.88 8.76 -12.06
CA LYS A 127 -1.95 7.70 -13.05
C LYS A 127 -3.32 7.64 -13.72
N ARG A 128 -4.41 7.64 -12.94
CA ARG A 128 -5.78 7.68 -13.48
C ARG A 128 -6.02 8.86 -14.42
N ARG A 129 -5.54 10.07 -14.07
CA ARG A 129 -5.69 11.25 -14.93
C ARG A 129 -4.91 11.13 -16.25
N ILE A 130 -3.73 10.49 -16.23
CA ILE A 130 -2.95 10.23 -17.43
C ILE A 130 -3.69 9.22 -18.31
N ASP A 131 -4.13 8.10 -17.74
CA ASP A 131 -4.84 7.03 -18.45
C ASP A 131 -6.14 7.55 -19.07
N SER A 132 -6.92 8.37 -18.34
CA SER A 132 -8.15 8.98 -18.88
C SER A 132 -7.88 9.93 -20.06
N ARG A 133 -6.81 10.73 -20.01
CA ARG A 133 -6.45 11.63 -21.13
C ARG A 133 -6.05 10.83 -22.36
N TYR A 134 -5.23 9.80 -22.17
CA TYR A 134 -4.78 8.93 -23.26
C TYR A 134 -5.96 8.19 -23.92
N LEU A 135 -6.89 7.66 -23.12
CA LEU A 135 -8.09 7.00 -23.64
C LEU A 135 -8.98 7.95 -24.44
N ASN A 136 -9.14 9.20 -23.98
CA ASN A 136 -9.91 10.21 -24.70
C ASN A 136 -9.26 10.59 -26.04
N GLN A 137 -7.92 10.66 -26.10
CA GLN A 137 -7.18 10.89 -27.34
C GLN A 137 -7.42 9.74 -28.33
N LEU A 138 -7.26 8.49 -27.90
CA LEU A 138 -7.53 7.31 -28.74
C LEU A 138 -8.98 7.28 -29.27
N LEU A 139 -9.95 7.65 -28.42
CA LEU A 139 -11.36 7.74 -28.83
C LEU A 139 -11.61 8.82 -29.87
N GLN A 140 -10.91 9.96 -29.77
CA GLN A 140 -11.01 11.04 -30.73
C GLN A 140 -10.40 10.64 -32.08
N GLU A 141 -9.20 10.07 -32.08
CA GLU A 141 -8.56 9.53 -33.29
C GLU A 141 -9.42 8.46 -33.98
N TYR A 142 -10.08 7.59 -33.22
CA TYR A 142 -10.97 6.57 -33.78
C TYR A 142 -12.23 7.18 -34.43
N LYS A 143 -12.76 8.27 -33.87
CA LYS A 143 -13.90 9.00 -34.45
C LYS A 143 -13.52 9.76 -35.73
N GLU A 144 -12.32 10.33 -35.78
CA GLU A 144 -11.81 11.07 -36.94
C GLU A 144 -11.44 10.15 -38.12
N ARG A 145 -11.14 8.87 -37.84
CA ARG A 145 -10.88 7.83 -38.87
C ARG A 145 -12.15 7.19 -39.44
N LYS A 146 -13.34 7.55 -38.95
CA LYS A 146 -14.64 7.01 -39.39
C LYS A 146 -15.42 8.08 -40.13
#